data_AF-A0AAW7I3W9-F1
#
_entry.id   AF-A0AAW7I3W9-F1
#
_cell.length_a   1.000
_cell.length_b   1.000
_cell.length_c   1.000
_cell.angle_alpha   90.00
_cell.angle_beta   90.00
_cell.angle_gamma   90.00
#
_symmetry.space_group_name_H-M   'P 1'
#
loop_
_entity.id
_entity.type
_entity.pdbx_description
1 polymer ?
#
loop_
_entity_poly.entity_id
_entity_poly.type
_entity_poly.pdbx_seq_one_letter_code
_entity_poly.pdbx_strand_id
1 'polypeptide(L)'
;MGYHTINDVARYIGDIIRPGAKIYCEFSSAAGRHRPTVLKSPLGLVVLEPREAPETASGHIYTVVTAYTKRTAHGVLVGNVQ
;
A
#
# COMPACT_ATOMS: atom_id res chain seq x y z
N MET A 1 2.06 -20.08 2.92
CA MET A 1 2.24 -18.68 3.33
C MET A 1 1.51 -18.53 4.64
N GLY A 2 2.20 -18.81 5.75
CA GLY A 2 1.58 -19.17 7.03
C GLY A 2 1.01 -18.00 7.85
N TYR A 3 0.05 -17.26 7.28
CA TYR A 3 -0.72 -16.22 7.98
C TYR A 3 -2.06 -16.84 8.43
N HIS A 4 -2.12 -17.28 9.69
CA HIS A 4 -3.24 -18.09 10.18
C HIS A 4 -4.04 -17.38 11.28
N THR A 5 -3.50 -16.30 11.84
CA THR A 5 -4.07 -15.59 12.98
C THR A 5 -4.11 -14.09 12.73
N ILE A 6 -4.89 -13.37 13.54
CA ILE A 6 -4.94 -11.90 13.48
C ILE A 6 -3.57 -11.26 13.76
N ASN A 7 -2.73 -11.91 14.56
CA ASN A 7 -1.36 -11.46 14.86
C ASN A 7 -0.46 -11.49 13.61
N ASP A 8 -0.83 -12.26 12.58
CA ASP A 8 -0.08 -12.37 11.35
C ASP A 8 -0.35 -11.22 10.37
N VAL A 9 -1.36 -10.37 10.63
CA VAL A 9 -1.77 -9.29 9.71
C VAL A 9 -0.63 -8.30 9.49
N ALA A 10 0.05 -7.87 10.56
CA ALA A 10 1.17 -6.94 10.46
C ALA A 10 2.31 -7.54 9.64
N ARG A 11 2.60 -8.84 9.82
CA ARG A 11 3.60 -9.56 9.04
C ARG A 11 3.19 -9.69 7.57
N TYR A 12 1.94 -10.04 7.29
CA TYR A 12 1.42 -10.14 5.92
C TYR A 12 1.56 -8.81 5.16
N ILE A 13 1.18 -7.69 5.80
CA ILE A 13 1.33 -6.35 5.25
C ILE A 13 2.81 -6.03 5.03
N GLY A 14 3.66 -6.25 6.05
CA GLY A 14 5.10 -6.02 5.94
C GLY A 14 5.79 -6.85 4.85
N ASP A 15 5.28 -8.05 4.57
CA ASP A 15 5.78 -8.91 3.50
C ASP A 15 5.36 -8.44 2.09
N ILE A 16 4.29 -7.64 1.99
CA ILE A 16 3.91 -6.95 0.75
C ILE A 16 4.72 -5.67 0.58
N ILE A 17 4.92 -4.90 1.65
CA ILE A 17 5.67 -3.63 1.65
C ILE A 17 7.17 -3.91 1.81
N ARG A 18 7.79 -4.46 0.77
CA ARG A 18 9.23 -4.74 0.70
C ARG A 18 9.86 -4.06 -0.50
N PRO A 19 11.20 -3.88 -0.52
CA PRO A 19 11.92 -3.44 -1.71
C PRO A 19 11.48 -4.22 -2.95
N GLY A 20 11.26 -3.51 -4.05
CA GLY A 20 10.75 -4.05 -5.31
C GLY A 20 9.23 -4.19 -5.39
N ALA A 21 8.48 -3.96 -4.31
CA ALA A 21 7.02 -3.88 -4.38
C ALA A 21 6.61 -2.74 -5.32
N LYS A 22 5.73 -3.05 -6.26
CA LYS A 22 5.28 -2.12 -7.31
C LYS A 22 4.29 -1.13 -6.72
N ILE A 23 4.47 0.15 -7.04
CA ILE A 23 3.61 1.25 -6.60
C ILE A 23 2.65 1.57 -7.75
N TYR A 24 1.36 1.40 -7.51
CA TYR A 24 0.29 1.73 -8.42
C TYR A 24 -0.51 2.92 -7.90
N CYS A 25 -0.94 3.76 -8.82
CA CYS A 25 -1.77 4.92 -8.58
C CYS A 25 -3.15 4.66 -9.21
N GLU A 26 -4.21 4.55 -8.39
CA GLU A 26 -5.57 4.17 -8.86
C GLU A 26 -6.38 5.34 -9.47
N PHE A 27 -5.73 6.39 -9.96
CA PHE A 27 -6.43 7.57 -10.49
C PHE A 27 -6.60 7.63 -12.01
N SER A 28 -7.74 8.21 -12.40
CA SER A 28 -7.96 8.92 -13.67
C SER A 28 -8.25 10.42 -13.49
N SER A 29 -8.37 10.97 -12.27
CA SER A 29 -8.70 12.38 -12.01
C SER A 29 -8.15 12.92 -10.67
N ALA A 30 -7.66 14.17 -10.68
CA ALA A 30 -6.94 14.84 -9.58
C ALA A 30 -7.83 15.60 -8.57
N ALA A 31 -9.15 15.49 -8.66
CA ALA A 31 -10.06 16.36 -7.89
C ALA A 31 -10.24 15.96 -6.41
N GLY A 32 -9.90 14.73 -6.02
CA GLY A 32 -10.03 14.24 -4.65
C GLY A 32 -8.66 14.23 -3.94
N ARG A 33 -8.51 15.01 -2.87
CA ARG A 33 -7.25 15.20 -2.12
C ARG A 33 -6.79 14.00 -1.30
N HIS A 34 -7.37 12.82 -1.50
CA HIS A 34 -7.04 11.60 -0.77
C HIS A 34 -6.51 10.59 -1.77
N ARG A 35 -5.18 10.41 -1.82
CA ARG A 35 -4.50 9.64 -2.87
C ARG A 35 -4.23 8.19 -2.45
N PRO A 36 -5.12 7.22 -2.71
CA PRO A 36 -4.82 5.83 -2.42
C PRO A 36 -3.65 5.36 -3.29
N THR A 37 -2.64 4.81 -2.63
CA THR A 37 -1.49 4.18 -3.26
C THR A 37 -1.62 2.67 -3.07
N VAL A 38 -1.54 1.93 -4.17
CA VAL A 38 -1.61 0.46 -4.12
C VAL A 38 -0.23 -0.12 -4.25
N LEU A 39 0.22 -0.83 -3.22
CA LEU A 39 1.47 -1.57 -3.23
C LEU A 39 1.21 -3.02 -3.61
N LYS A 40 1.94 -3.52 -4.60
CA LYS A 40 1.81 -4.88 -5.12
C LYS A 40 3.11 -5.65 -5.00
N SER A 41 3.02 -6.85 -4.43
CA SER A 41 4.07 -7.87 -4.48
C SER A 41 3.50 -9.19 -5.04
N PRO A 42 4.33 -10.24 -5.22
CA PRO A 42 3.83 -11.57 -5.55
C PRO A 42 2.88 -12.17 -4.50
N LEU A 43 2.97 -11.68 -3.24
CA LEU A 43 2.17 -12.14 -2.13
C LEU A 43 0.74 -11.58 -2.14
N GLY A 44 0.57 -10.31 -2.51
CA GLY A 44 -0.73 -9.64 -2.51
C GLY A 44 -0.64 -8.14 -2.76
N LEU A 45 -1.72 -7.45 -2.41
CA LEU A 45 -1.92 -6.01 -2.54
C LEU A 45 -2.18 -5.38 -1.17
N VAL A 46 -1.64 -4.19 -0.96
CA VAL A 46 -1.96 -3.30 0.17
C VAL A 46 -2.39 -1.96 -0.39
N VAL A 47 -3.52 -1.43 0.09
CA VAL A 47 -4.00 -0.09 -0.22
C VAL A 47 -3.64 0.84 0.93
N LEU A 48 -2.91 1.90 0.61
CA LEU A 48 -2.46 2.92 1.55
C LEU A 48 -3.19 4.23 1.33
N GLU A 49 -3.59 4.87 2.42
CA GLU A 49 -4.12 6.24 2.40
C GLU A 49 -3.16 7.17 3.14
N PRO A 50 -2.75 8.30 2.53
CA PRO A 50 -1.93 9.28 3.21
C PRO A 50 -2.75 10.01 4.27
N ARG A 51 -2.14 10.25 5.42
CA ARG A 51 -2.69 11.06 6.51
C ARG A 51 -1.65 12.08 6.95
N GLU A 52 -2.09 13.30 7.25
CA GLU A 52 -1.23 14.32 7.84
C GLU A 52 -0.74 13.86 9.22
N ALA A 53 0.56 14.00 9.42
CA ALA A 53 1.25 13.70 10.67
C ALA A 53 2.42 14.68 10.80
N PRO A 54 2.15 15.94 11.21
CA PRO A 54 3.15 17.01 11.28
C PRO A 54 4.36 16.68 12.17
N GLU A 55 4.23 15.71 13.07
CA GLU A 55 5.27 15.22 13.95
C GLU A 55 6.32 14.33 13.25
N THR A 56 6.07 13.86 12.02
CA THR A 56 7.01 13.05 11.27
C THR A 56 7.87 13.91 10.35
N ALA A 57 9.07 13.42 10.00
CA ALA A 57 9.98 14.13 9.09
C ALA A 57 9.37 14.42 7.70
N SER A 58 8.42 13.59 7.26
CA SER A 58 7.70 13.75 5.98
C SER A 58 6.44 14.60 6.09
N GLY A 59 5.98 14.96 7.30
CA GLY A 59 4.69 15.61 7.54
C GLY A 59 3.46 14.70 7.27
N HIS A 60 3.70 13.44 6.94
CA HIS A 60 2.69 12.46 6.55
C HIS A 60 3.04 11.06 7.04
N ILE A 61 2.00 10.28 7.32
CA ILE A 61 2.06 8.81 7.43
C ILE A 61 1.14 8.18 6.41
N TYR A 62 1.28 6.87 6.21
CA TYR A 62 0.34 6.09 5.41
C TYR A 62 -0.38 5.08 6.30
N THR A 63 -1.70 5.08 6.25
CA THR A 63 -2.52 4.07 6.93
C THR A 63 -2.89 2.97 5.95
N VAL A 64 -2.90 1.72 6.42
CA VAL A 64 -3.39 0.59 5.63
C VAL A 64 -4.91 0.60 5.67
N VAL A 65 -5.54 0.82 4.52
CA VAL A 65 -7.00 0.76 4.38
C VAL A 65 -7.45 -0.69 4.25
N THR A 66 -6.76 -1.47 3.41
CA THR A 66 -7.05 -2.88 3.20
C THR A 66 -5.83 -3.62 2.65
N ALA A 67 -5.79 -4.94 2.85
CA ALA A 67 -4.81 -5.84 2.26
C ALA A 67 -5.50 -7.14 1.82
N TYR A 68 -5.23 -7.59 0.59
CA TYR A 68 -5.89 -8.76 0.03
C TYR A 68 -4.97 -9.53 -0.93
N THR A 69 -5.24 -10.81 -1.15
CA THR A 69 -4.35 -11.75 -1.87
C THR A 69 -4.47 -11.67 -3.39
N LYS A 70 -5.36 -10.82 -3.92
CA LYS A 70 -5.51 -10.60 -5.37
C LYS A 70 -4.19 -10.06 -5.94
N ARG A 71 -3.85 -10.46 -7.16
CA ARG A 71 -2.58 -10.09 -7.82
C ARG A 71 -2.74 -9.02 -8.91
N THR A 72 -3.97 -8.64 -9.22
CA THR A 72 -4.26 -7.61 -10.23
C THR A 72 -4.47 -6.29 -9.52
N ALA A 73 -3.47 -5.42 -9.60
CA ALA A 73 -3.62 -4.02 -9.22
C ALA A 73 -4.38 -3.29 -10.34
N HIS A 74 -5.24 -2.35 -9.95
CA HIS A 74 -5.80 -1.39 -10.90
C HIS A 74 -4.92 -0.13 -10.91
N GLY A 75 -5.00 0.67 -11.97
CA GLY A 75 -4.26 1.93 -12.08
C GLY A 75 -2.90 1.85 -12.80
N VAL A 76 -2.17 2.97 -12.75
CA VAL A 76 -0.91 3.17 -13.47
C VAL A 76 0.27 2.80 -12.57
N LEU A 77 1.23 2.03 -13.09
CA LEU A 77 2.49 1.76 -12.42
C LEU A 77 3.33 3.03 -12.39
N VAL A 78 3.63 3.55 -11.20
CA VAL A 78 4.36 4.81 -11.02
C VAL A 78 5.76 4.62 -10.42
N GLY A 79 6.08 3.42 -9.95
CA GLY A 79 7.40 3.11 -9.43
C GLY A 79 7.46 1.83 -8.61
N ASN A 80 8.48 1.74 -7.77
CA ASN A 80 8.76 0.62 -6.89
C ASN A 80 9.31 1.14 -5.56
N VAL A 81 8.94 0.46 -4.48
CA VAL A 81 9.56 0.65 -3.16
C VAL A 81 11.06 0.35 -3.26
N GLN A 82 11.88 1.27 -2.76
CA GLN A 82 13.35 1.14 -2.72
C GLN A 82 13.79 0.36 -1.48
#